data_AF-A0A9E5KGY8-F1
#
_entry.id   AF-A0A9E5KGY8-F1
#
_cell.length_a   1.000
_cell.length_b   1.000
_cell.length_c   1.000
_cell.angle_alpha   90.00
_cell.angle_beta   90.00
_cell.angle_gamma   90.00
#
_symmetry.space_group_name_H-M   'P 1'
#
loop_
_entity.id
_entity.type
_entity.pdbx_description
1 polymer ?
#
loop_
_entity_poly.entity_id
_entity_poly.type
_entity_poly.pdbx_seq_one_letter_code
_entity_poly.pdbx_strand_id
1 'polypeptide(L)'
;MAAKKLLELSKSELRREIFRSTLFIVTFFIVSLAIFFTLPYDGLSNNRQAVLRLVVGLSLLLVVIVVLIRRILSAPLPQLKTLEALVVLLVKFICLFAGTYLLISHFDSGAFNEPLTHISALYFTIVTFGTVGFGDIAPQSDLARLLVSAQIIIDFVFIAAIIRALVAVAQASLQKSDR
;
A
#
# COMPACT_ATOMS: atom_id res chain seq x y z
N MET A 1 -7.57 -27.46 -9.74
CA MET A 1 -8.08 -26.97 -11.04
C MET A 1 -7.36 -25.71 -11.55
N ALA A 2 -7.10 -24.69 -10.72
CA ALA A 2 -6.37 -23.48 -11.15
C ALA A 2 -4.88 -23.71 -11.54
N ALA A 3 -4.19 -24.63 -10.85
CA ALA A 3 -2.79 -24.95 -11.13
C ALA A 3 -2.56 -25.60 -12.52
N LYS A 4 -3.60 -26.19 -13.13
CA LYS A 4 -3.52 -26.81 -14.47
C LYS A 4 -3.44 -25.76 -15.58
N LYS A 5 -3.88 -24.51 -15.31
CA LYS A 5 -4.02 -23.43 -16.32
C LYS A 5 -2.75 -22.60 -16.52
N LEU A 6 -1.80 -22.63 -15.56
CA LEU A 6 -0.46 -22.02 -15.73
C LEU A 6 0.37 -22.72 -16.82
N LEU A 7 0.08 -23.99 -17.10
CA LEU A 7 0.82 -24.87 -18.00
C LEU A 7 0.22 -24.98 -19.41
N GLU A 8 -1.01 -24.49 -19.63
CA GLU A 8 -1.58 -24.34 -20.98
C GLU A 8 -1.26 -22.98 -21.59
N LEU A 9 -0.70 -22.05 -20.80
CA LEU A 9 -0.35 -20.72 -21.27
C LEU A 9 1.01 -20.75 -21.96
N SER A 10 1.01 -20.40 -23.24
CA SER A 10 2.21 -20.14 -24.03
C SER A 10 3.14 -19.15 -23.31
N LYS A 11 4.47 -19.26 -23.51
CA LYS A 11 5.44 -18.25 -23.05
C LYS A 11 5.03 -16.82 -23.45
N SER A 12 4.31 -16.65 -24.57
CA SER A 12 3.77 -15.37 -25.01
C SER A 12 2.61 -14.87 -24.13
N GLU A 13 1.76 -15.75 -23.62
CA GLU A 13 0.62 -15.39 -22.77
C GLU A 13 1.07 -15.06 -21.35
N LEU A 14 2.06 -15.77 -20.81
CA LEU A 14 2.68 -15.42 -19.53
C LEU A 14 3.36 -14.04 -19.59
N ARG A 15 4.15 -13.77 -20.64
CA ARG A 15 4.78 -12.45 -20.84
C ARG A 15 3.73 -11.34 -20.94
N ARG A 16 2.62 -11.59 -21.64
CA ARG A 16 1.52 -10.63 -21.76
C ARG A 16 0.85 -10.35 -20.41
N GLU A 17 0.59 -11.37 -19.60
CA GLU A 17 -0.02 -11.16 -18.28
C GLU A 17 0.92 -10.48 -17.28
N ILE A 18 2.21 -10.80 -17.30
CA ILE A 18 3.22 -10.07 -16.53
C ILE A 18 3.26 -8.61 -16.98
N PHE A 19 3.36 -8.34 -18.29
CA PHE A 19 3.40 -6.98 -18.83
C PHE A 19 2.16 -6.17 -18.42
N ARG A 20 0.95 -6.75 -18.52
CA ARG A 20 -0.30 -6.09 -18.09
C ARG A 20 -0.32 -5.81 -16.59
N SER A 21 0.21 -6.73 -15.77
CA SER A 21 0.26 -6.57 -14.31
C SER A 21 1.26 -5.49 -13.93
N THR A 22 2.44 -5.48 -14.54
CA THR A 22 3.45 -4.42 -14.36
C THR A 22 2.92 -3.06 -14.79
N LEU A 23 2.31 -2.96 -15.98
CA LEU A 23 1.73 -1.70 -16.47
C LEU A 23 0.64 -1.19 -15.52
N PHE A 24 -0.22 -2.10 -15.02
CA PHE A 24 -1.23 -1.76 -14.04
C PHE A 24 -0.62 -1.24 -12.73
N ILE A 25 0.38 -1.92 -12.17
CA ILE A 25 1.06 -1.52 -10.93
C ILE A 25 1.70 -0.15 -11.10
N VAL A 26 2.46 0.06 -12.19
CA VAL A 26 3.14 1.34 -12.46
C VAL A 26 2.12 2.47 -12.63
N THR A 27 1.07 2.24 -13.40
CA THR A 27 0.00 3.24 -13.59
C THR A 27 -0.67 3.57 -12.26
N PHE A 28 -1.00 2.55 -11.47
CA PHE A 28 -1.62 2.72 -10.17
C PHE A 28 -0.72 3.46 -9.17
N PHE A 29 0.57 3.16 -9.20
CA PHE A 29 1.58 3.85 -8.39
C PHE A 29 1.65 5.33 -8.74
N ILE A 30 1.79 5.65 -10.04
CA ILE A 30 1.82 7.03 -10.54
C ILE A 30 0.54 7.77 -10.16
N VAL A 31 -0.63 7.18 -10.41
CA VAL A 31 -1.92 7.79 -10.06
C VAL A 31 -2.07 7.99 -8.55
N SER A 32 -1.61 7.03 -7.74
CA SER A 32 -1.68 7.16 -6.28
C SER A 32 -0.80 8.28 -5.75
N LEU A 33 0.42 8.39 -6.27
CA LEU A 33 1.31 9.51 -5.94
C LEU A 33 0.76 10.83 -6.45
N ALA A 34 0.26 10.88 -7.68
CA ALA A 34 -0.35 12.08 -8.23
C ALA A 34 -1.52 12.56 -7.36
N ILE A 35 -2.41 11.67 -6.92
CA ILE A 35 -3.50 12.00 -5.99
C ILE A 35 -2.92 12.52 -4.66
N PHE A 36 -1.92 11.85 -4.10
CA PHE A 36 -1.30 12.25 -2.84
C PHE A 36 -0.69 13.67 -2.90
N PHE A 37 0.05 13.99 -3.97
CA PHE A 37 0.72 15.29 -4.14
C PHE A 37 -0.20 16.43 -4.61
N THR A 38 -1.34 16.12 -5.24
CA THR A 38 -2.27 17.15 -5.75
C THR A 38 -3.41 17.46 -4.80
N LEU A 39 -3.62 16.65 -3.76
CA LEU A 39 -4.59 16.95 -2.72
C LEU A 39 -4.13 18.21 -1.98
N PRO A 40 -4.91 19.32 -2.01
CA PRO A 40 -4.52 20.55 -1.33
C PRO A 40 -4.64 20.37 0.19
N TYR A 41 -3.59 20.71 0.94
CA TYR A 41 -3.58 20.71 2.41
C TYR A 41 -3.73 22.12 3.01
N ASP A 42 -3.91 23.11 2.14
CA ASP A 42 -3.64 24.53 2.39
C ASP A 42 -4.88 25.30 2.94
N GLY A 43 -5.99 24.61 3.21
CA GLY A 43 -7.30 25.20 3.56
C GLY A 43 -7.89 24.79 4.91
N LEU A 44 -7.05 24.43 5.89
CA LEU A 44 -7.43 23.64 7.07
C LEU A 44 -7.94 24.39 8.31
N SER A 45 -8.52 25.59 8.17
CA SER A 45 -9.30 26.18 9.28
C SER A 45 -10.57 25.38 9.61
N ASN A 46 -10.94 24.38 8.79
CA ASN A 46 -12.13 23.54 8.94
C ASN A 46 -11.78 22.06 9.16
N ASN A 47 -11.93 21.59 10.42
CA ASN A 47 -11.83 20.17 10.82
C ASN A 47 -12.64 19.22 9.92
N ARG A 48 -13.75 19.71 9.33
CA ARG A 48 -14.59 18.94 8.39
C ARG A 48 -13.84 18.46 7.15
N GLN A 49 -12.96 19.28 6.56
CA GLN A 49 -12.26 18.88 5.32
C GLN A 49 -11.23 17.78 5.58
N ALA A 50 -10.59 17.81 6.74
CA ALA A 50 -9.66 16.79 7.18
C ALA A 50 -10.32 15.44 7.40
N VAL A 51 -11.44 15.42 8.14
CA VAL A 51 -12.24 14.20 8.33
C VAL A 51 -12.72 13.66 6.99
N LEU A 52 -13.21 14.52 6.09
CA LEU A 52 -13.63 14.12 4.75
C LEU A 52 -12.49 13.46 3.96
N ARG A 53 -11.27 14.02 4.00
CA ARG A 53 -10.11 13.44 3.30
C ARG A 53 -9.73 12.06 3.85
N LEU A 54 -9.75 11.88 5.18
CA LEU A 54 -9.51 10.57 5.80
C LEU A 54 -10.59 9.56 5.40
N VAL A 55 -11.86 9.96 5.45
CA VAL A 55 -12.98 9.10 5.05
C VAL A 55 -12.86 8.72 3.57
N VAL A 56 -12.52 9.66 2.69
CA VAL A 56 -12.29 9.39 1.26
C VAL A 56 -11.10 8.45 1.08
N GLY A 57 -9.98 8.69 1.75
CA GLY A 57 -8.79 7.82 1.70
C GLY A 57 -9.08 6.39 2.13
N LEU A 58 -9.77 6.22 3.26
CA LEU A 58 -10.21 4.92 3.77
C LEU A 58 -11.21 4.24 2.84
N SER A 59 -12.16 5.00 2.30
CA SER A 59 -13.14 4.49 1.34
C SER A 59 -12.46 4.03 0.05
N LEU A 60 -11.50 4.80 -0.46
CA LEU A 60 -10.70 4.41 -1.63
C LEU A 60 -9.87 3.15 -1.34
N LEU A 61 -9.29 3.01 -0.14
CA LEU A 61 -8.60 1.79 0.27
C LEU A 61 -9.56 0.59 0.27
N LEU A 62 -10.75 0.74 0.84
CA LEU A 62 -11.76 -0.32 0.88
C LEU A 62 -12.22 -0.72 -0.53
N VAL A 63 -12.49 0.26 -1.40
CA VAL A 63 -12.84 0.02 -2.81
C VAL A 63 -11.71 -0.71 -3.52
N VAL A 64 -10.45 -0.31 -3.31
CA VAL A 64 -9.28 -1.00 -3.86
C VAL A 64 -9.22 -2.45 -3.36
N ILE A 65 -9.40 -2.70 -2.06
CA ILE A 65 -9.43 -4.06 -1.49
C ILE A 65 -10.52 -4.90 -2.18
N VAL A 66 -11.74 -4.38 -2.29
CA VAL A 66 -12.87 -5.09 -2.91
C VAL A 66 -12.59 -5.39 -4.39
N VAL A 67 -12.05 -4.41 -5.13
CA VAL A 67 -11.68 -4.59 -6.54
C VAL A 67 -10.57 -5.63 -6.69
N LEU A 68 -9.55 -5.61 -5.83
CA LEU A 68 -8.46 -6.58 -5.86
C LEU A 68 -8.94 -7.99 -5.54
N ILE A 69 -9.79 -8.16 -4.53
CA ILE A 69 -10.41 -9.47 -4.22
C ILE A 69 -11.19 -9.98 -5.43
N ARG A 70 -12.04 -9.14 -6.04
CA ARG A 70 -12.81 -9.53 -7.25
C ARG A 70 -11.88 -9.92 -8.41
N ARG A 71 -10.77 -9.20 -8.59
CA ARG A 71 -9.76 -9.50 -9.63
C ARG A 71 -9.02 -10.79 -9.34
N ILE A 72 -8.66 -11.09 -8.10
CA ILE A 72 -8.00 -12.35 -7.71
C ILE A 72 -8.94 -13.54 -7.92
N LEU A 73 -10.19 -13.44 -7.46
CA LEU A 73 -11.18 -14.52 -7.56
C LEU A 73 -11.58 -14.83 -9.01
N SER A 74 -11.56 -13.81 -9.88
CA SER A 74 -11.90 -13.98 -11.31
C SER A 74 -10.67 -14.29 -12.18
N ALA A 75 -9.45 -14.32 -11.62
CA ALA A 75 -8.24 -14.45 -12.41
C ALA A 75 -7.97 -15.89 -12.85
N PRO A 76 -7.51 -16.10 -14.10
CA PRO A 76 -6.98 -17.40 -14.54
C PRO A 76 -5.77 -17.84 -13.71
N LEU A 77 -4.98 -16.86 -13.22
CA LEU A 77 -3.75 -17.02 -12.45
C LEU A 77 -3.84 -16.29 -11.10
N PRO A 78 -4.51 -16.85 -10.08
CA PRO A 78 -4.73 -16.17 -8.80
C PRO A 78 -3.43 -15.78 -8.08
N GLN A 79 -2.38 -16.63 -8.15
CA GLN A 79 -1.11 -16.40 -7.46
C GLN A 79 -0.38 -15.12 -7.93
N LEU A 80 -0.34 -14.88 -9.25
CA LEU A 80 0.26 -13.66 -9.81
C LEU A 80 -0.53 -12.42 -9.40
N LYS A 81 -1.87 -12.51 -9.40
CA LYS A 81 -2.74 -11.42 -8.99
C LYS A 81 -2.71 -11.13 -7.49
N THR A 82 -2.39 -12.12 -6.66
CA THR A 82 -2.10 -11.90 -5.24
C THR A 82 -0.86 -11.03 -5.04
N LEU A 83 0.24 -11.30 -5.77
CA LEU A 83 1.43 -10.45 -5.71
C LEU A 83 1.15 -9.04 -6.22
N GLU A 84 0.43 -8.91 -7.33
CA GLU A 84 -0.03 -7.61 -7.86
C GLU A 84 -0.84 -6.84 -6.79
N ALA A 85 -1.81 -7.51 -6.16
CA ALA A 85 -2.65 -6.92 -5.12
C ALA A 85 -1.85 -6.47 -3.89
N LEU A 86 -0.86 -7.24 -3.45
CA LEU A 86 -0.01 -6.87 -2.31
C LEU A 86 0.77 -5.58 -2.59
N VAL A 87 1.34 -5.43 -3.79
CA VAL A 87 2.04 -4.19 -4.17
C VAL A 87 1.08 -3.00 -4.21
N VAL A 88 -0.10 -3.18 -4.80
CA VAL A 88 -1.13 -2.14 -4.90
C VAL A 88 -1.63 -1.71 -3.51
N LEU A 89 -1.83 -2.67 -2.60
CA LEU A 89 -2.22 -2.40 -1.22
C LEU A 89 -1.11 -1.70 -0.44
N LEU A 90 0.15 -2.11 -0.62
CA LEU A 90 1.28 -1.48 0.02
C LEU A 90 1.40 -0.01 -0.39
N VAL A 91 1.28 0.30 -1.68
CA VAL A 91 1.33 1.68 -2.18
C VAL A 91 0.20 2.53 -1.57
N LYS A 92 -1.03 2.00 -1.51
CA LYS A 92 -2.15 2.74 -0.88
C LYS A 92 -1.99 2.89 0.61
N PHE A 93 -1.48 1.86 1.28
CA PHE A 93 -1.18 1.91 2.71
C PHE A 93 -0.17 3.02 3.02
N ILE A 94 0.95 3.07 2.28
CA ILE A 94 1.95 4.14 2.41
C ILE A 94 1.34 5.52 2.16
N CYS A 95 0.57 5.70 1.08
CA CYS A 95 -0.07 6.99 0.78
C CYS A 95 -1.08 7.42 1.86
N LEU A 96 -1.83 6.48 2.42
CA LEU A 96 -2.83 6.74 3.45
C LEU A 96 -2.18 7.20 4.76
N PHE A 97 -1.14 6.50 5.22
CA PHE A 97 -0.42 6.89 6.43
C PHE A 97 0.36 8.20 6.24
N ALA A 98 1.02 8.38 5.09
CA ALA A 98 1.68 9.64 4.75
C ALA A 98 0.70 10.81 4.75
N GLY A 99 -0.48 10.64 4.15
CA GLY A 99 -1.54 11.66 4.18
C GLY A 99 -2.06 11.92 5.59
N THR A 100 -2.17 10.89 6.43
CA THR A 100 -2.60 11.01 7.82
C THR A 100 -1.57 11.80 8.65
N TYR A 101 -0.28 11.51 8.49
CA TYR A 101 0.81 12.23 9.18
C TYR A 101 0.92 13.68 8.72
N LEU A 102 0.82 13.91 7.42
CA LEU A 102 0.77 15.26 6.86
C LEU A 102 -0.39 16.06 7.45
N LEU A 103 -1.56 15.44 7.55
CA LEU A 103 -2.77 16.05 8.10
C LEU A 103 -2.57 16.46 9.57
N ILE A 104 -2.16 15.54 10.44
CA ILE A 104 -1.96 15.85 11.86
C ILE A 104 -0.84 16.88 12.07
N SER A 105 0.24 16.85 11.28
CA SER A 105 1.30 17.85 11.36
C SER A 105 0.83 19.27 10.99
N HIS A 106 -0.19 19.38 10.15
CA HIS A 106 -0.81 20.67 9.83
C HIS A 106 -1.78 21.15 10.92
N PHE A 107 -2.46 20.23 11.61
CA PHE A 107 -3.38 20.57 12.71
C PHE A 107 -2.67 20.92 14.00
N ASP A 108 -1.59 20.21 14.28
CA ASP A 108 -0.80 20.34 15.50
C ASP A 108 0.67 20.45 15.07
N SER A 109 1.20 21.68 15.12
CA SER A 109 2.61 21.94 14.83
C SER A 109 3.56 21.26 15.80
N GLY A 110 3.06 20.80 16.96
CA GLY A 110 3.77 19.99 17.94
C GLY A 110 3.53 18.48 17.78
N ALA A 111 2.86 18.02 16.73
CA ALA A 111 2.62 16.59 16.51
C ALA A 111 3.92 15.83 16.21
N PHE A 112 4.86 16.48 15.53
CA PHE A 112 6.18 15.98 15.20
C PHE A 112 7.25 16.99 15.63
N ASN A 113 8.51 16.56 15.64
CA ASN A 113 9.65 17.44 15.91
C ASN A 113 9.89 18.51 14.82
N GLU A 114 9.32 18.33 13.63
CA GLU A 114 9.33 19.31 12.55
C GLU A 114 8.01 19.29 11.75
N PRO A 115 7.63 20.41 11.09
CA PRO A 115 6.48 20.43 10.20
C PRO A 115 6.67 19.51 9.00
N LEU A 116 5.67 18.68 8.72
CA LEU A 116 5.74 17.75 7.60
C LEU A 116 5.30 18.39 6.28
N THR A 117 6.08 18.12 5.24
CA THR A 117 5.71 18.29 3.84
C THR A 117 5.21 16.96 3.27
N HIS A 118 4.64 16.98 2.05
CA HIS A 118 4.29 15.75 1.34
C HIS A 118 5.47 14.77 1.26
N ILE A 119 6.67 15.29 0.99
CA ILE A 119 7.87 14.47 0.84
C ILE A 119 8.30 13.92 2.20
N SER A 120 8.38 14.76 3.24
CA SER A 120 8.83 14.31 4.56
C SER A 120 7.84 13.34 5.22
N ALA A 121 6.52 13.52 5.01
CA ALA A 121 5.50 12.57 5.47
C ALA A 121 5.59 11.22 4.74
N LEU A 122 5.81 11.23 3.42
CA LEU A 122 6.01 10.02 2.63
C LEU A 122 7.28 9.28 3.05
N TYR A 123 8.38 10.03 3.19
CA TYR A 123 9.66 9.51 3.66
C TYR A 123 9.52 8.88 5.05
N PHE A 124 8.95 9.60 6.03
CA PHE A 124 8.70 9.10 7.38
C PHE A 124 7.93 7.78 7.35
N THR A 125 6.83 7.72 6.57
CA THR A 125 6.02 6.51 6.43
C THR A 125 6.82 5.32 5.87
N ILE A 126 7.66 5.57 4.85
CA ILE A 126 8.50 4.54 4.23
C ILE A 126 9.57 4.04 5.20
N VAL A 127 10.26 4.92 5.93
CA VAL A 127 11.31 4.52 6.87
C VAL A 127 10.73 3.83 8.11
N THR A 128 9.52 4.19 8.54
CA THR A 128 8.77 3.46 9.57
C THR A 128 8.36 2.07 9.08
N PHE A 129 7.74 1.98 7.89
CA PHE A 129 7.34 0.68 7.29
C PHE A 129 8.54 -0.24 7.09
N GLY A 130 9.65 0.31 6.60
CA GLY A 130 10.90 -0.41 6.41
C GLY A 130 11.65 -0.71 7.70
N THR A 131 11.15 -0.25 8.85
CA THR A 131 11.81 -0.38 10.17
C THR A 131 13.23 0.21 10.21
N VAL A 132 13.52 1.17 9.32
CA VAL A 132 14.82 1.83 9.21
C VAL A 132 14.99 2.86 10.32
N GLY A 133 13.97 3.72 10.53
CA GLY A 133 13.89 4.62 11.68
C GLY A 133 15.12 5.51 11.91
N PHE A 134 15.51 6.33 10.92
CA PHE A 134 16.68 7.22 11.04
C PHE A 134 16.62 8.20 12.23
N GLY A 135 15.42 8.49 12.76
CA GLY A 135 15.22 9.33 13.94
C GLY A 135 15.28 10.83 13.67
N ASP A 136 15.35 11.23 12.40
CA ASP A 136 15.28 12.61 11.93
C ASP A 136 13.87 13.19 12.03
N ILE A 137 12.83 12.38 11.81
CA ILE A 137 11.43 12.72 12.06
C ILE A 137 10.89 11.83 13.17
N ALA A 138 10.30 12.43 14.21
CA ALA A 138 9.79 11.72 15.39
C ALA A 138 8.44 12.28 15.87
N PRO A 139 7.47 11.41 16.20
CA PRO A 139 6.18 11.82 16.76
C PRO A 139 6.34 12.34 18.20
N GLN A 140 5.79 13.51 18.46
CA GLN A 140 5.88 14.20 19.75
C GLN A 140 4.54 14.16 20.51
N SER A 141 3.41 14.33 19.82
CA SER A 141 2.09 14.25 20.44
C SER A 141 1.60 12.81 20.63
N ASP A 142 0.75 12.58 21.63
CA ASP A 142 0.21 11.26 21.94
C ASP A 142 -0.61 10.68 20.79
N LEU A 143 -1.34 11.54 20.05
CA LEU A 143 -2.06 11.13 18.85
C LEU A 143 -1.11 10.65 17.76
N ALA A 144 -0.02 11.38 17.50
CA ALA A 144 0.97 10.98 16.51
C ALA A 144 1.64 9.64 16.91
N ARG A 145 2.00 9.48 18.18
CA ARG A 145 2.57 8.23 18.72
C ARG A 145 1.62 7.05 18.60
N LEU A 146 0.33 7.25 18.89
CA LEU A 146 -0.70 6.22 18.75
C LEU A 146 -0.85 5.78 17.28
N LEU A 147 -0.90 6.74 16.35
CA LEU A 147 -1.03 6.44 14.91
C LEU A 147 0.20 5.71 14.35
N VAL A 148 1.41 6.14 14.74
CA VAL A 148 2.65 5.46 14.37
C VAL A 148 2.71 4.04 14.94
N SER A 149 2.31 3.86 16.19
CA SER A 149 2.22 2.53 16.82
C SER A 149 1.22 1.63 16.10
N ALA A 150 0.07 2.17 15.70
CA ALA A 150 -0.93 1.46 14.91
C ALA A 150 -0.38 1.07 13.53
N GLN A 151 0.37 1.96 12.86
CA GLN A 151 1.05 1.63 11.61
C GLN A 151 1.97 0.42 11.79
N ILE A 152 2.85 0.45 12.79
CA ILE A 152 3.84 -0.61 13.04
C ILE A 152 3.14 -1.97 13.25
N ILE A 153 2.02 -2.00 13.99
CA ILE A 153 1.23 -3.23 14.17
C ILE A 153 0.70 -3.75 12.83
N ILE A 154 0.19 -2.87 11.97
CA ILE A 154 -0.34 -3.24 10.66
C ILE A 154 0.78 -3.66 9.70
N ASP A 155 1.98 -3.10 9.83
CA ASP A 155 3.16 -3.46 9.02
C ASP A 155 3.51 -4.94 9.20
N PHE A 156 3.44 -5.47 10.42
CA PHE A 156 3.61 -6.91 10.67
C PHE A 156 2.57 -7.77 9.94
N VAL A 157 1.32 -7.32 9.87
CA VAL A 157 0.27 -8.02 9.12
C VAL A 157 0.59 -8.03 7.62
N PHE A 158 1.10 -6.92 7.09
CA PHE A 158 1.56 -6.82 5.70
C PHE A 158 2.73 -7.77 5.41
N ILE A 159 3.76 -7.79 6.25
CA ILE A 159 4.91 -8.68 6.12
C ILE A 159 4.46 -10.14 6.13
N ALA A 160 3.59 -10.51 7.08
CA ALA A 160 3.04 -11.87 7.14
C ALA A 160 2.26 -12.23 5.86
N ALA A 161 1.48 -11.30 5.30
CA ALA A 161 0.76 -11.52 4.04
C ALA A 161 1.71 -11.72 2.85
N ILE A 162 2.80 -10.95 2.78
CA ILE A 162 3.84 -11.09 1.74
C ILE A 162 4.52 -12.46 1.85
N ILE A 163 4.96 -12.84 3.06
CA ILE A 163 5.60 -14.15 3.29
C ILE A 163 4.67 -15.28 2.87
N ARG A 164 3.39 -15.26 3.27
CA ARG A 164 2.41 -16.28 2.86
C ARG A 164 2.25 -16.35 1.35
N ALA A 165 2.19 -15.20 0.67
CA ALA A 165 2.07 -15.16 -0.78
C ALA A 165 3.30 -15.74 -1.48
N LEU A 166 4.51 -15.42 -1.00
CA LEU A 166 5.76 -15.98 -1.53
C LEU A 166 5.85 -17.49 -1.30
N VAL A 167 5.48 -17.98 -0.12
CA VAL A 167 5.44 -19.42 0.18
C VAL A 167 4.44 -20.13 -0.73
N ALA A 168 3.25 -19.56 -0.95
CA ALA A 168 2.26 -20.13 -1.85
C ALA A 168 2.76 -20.23 -3.30
N VAL A 169 3.54 -19.24 -3.75
CA VAL A 169 4.18 -19.26 -5.08
C VAL A 169 5.30 -20.31 -5.12
N ALA A 170 6.14 -20.39 -4.10
CA ALA A 170 7.24 -21.35 -4.03
C ALA A 170 6.74 -22.80 -3.98
N GLN A 171 5.73 -23.11 -3.16
CA GLN A 171 5.11 -24.43 -3.09
C GLN A 171 4.48 -24.85 -4.43
N ALA A 172 3.83 -23.91 -5.13
CA ALA A 172 3.32 -24.15 -6.48
C ALA A 172 4.44 -24.47 -7.48
N SER A 173 5.66 -23.99 -7.25
CA SER A 173 6.84 -24.27 -8.09
C SER A 173 7.57 -25.57 -7.74
N LEU A 174 7.48 -26.07 -6.51
CA LEU A 174 8.14 -27.31 -6.07
C LEU A 174 7.33 -28.58 -6.40
N GLN A 175 6.00 -28.54 -6.24
CA GLN A 175 5.11 -29.63 -6.71
C GLN A 175 5.23 -29.91 -8.23
N LYS A 176 5.90 -29.00 -8.95
CA LYS A 176 6.20 -29.08 -10.38
C LYS A 176 7.53 -29.80 -10.67
N SER A 177 8.50 -29.84 -9.74
CA SER A 177 9.82 -30.44 -9.99
C SER A 177 9.86 -31.96 -9.75
N ASP A 178 8.94 -32.48 -8.93
CA ASP A 178 8.81 -33.90 -8.61
C ASP A 178 7.83 -34.65 -9.55
N ARG A 179 7.39 -34.01 -10.65
CA ARG A 179 6.54 -34.60 -11.70
C ARG A 179 7.15 -34.42 -13.07
#